data_AF-A0A0A7GB85-F1
#
_entry.id   AF-A0A0A7GB85-F1
#
_cell.length_a   1.000
_cell.length_b   1.000
_cell.length_c   1.000
_cell.angle_alpha   90.00
_cell.angle_beta   90.00
_cell.angle_gamma   90.00
#
_symmetry.space_group_name_H-M   'P 1'
#
loop_
_entity.id
_entity.type
_entity.pdbx_description
1 polymer ?
#
loop_
_entity_poly.entity_id
_entity_poly.type
_entity_poly.pdbx_seq_one_letter_code
_entity_poly.pdbx_strand_id
1 'polypeptide(L)' 'MNRYEDPCDGCELTVKVRVRRTETKIVIDIKNRKVNVLECNLLRNRCFDCVPFCEAIVAAKDFAFRRREPKAEVIVLNKN' A
#
# COMPACT_ATOMS: atom_id res chain seq x y z
N MET A 1 24.65 -18.48 15.31
CA MET A 1 23.29 -19.02 15.08
C MET A 1 22.33 -17.86 15.28
N ASN A 2 21.87 -17.24 14.19
CA ASN A 2 21.09 -16.01 14.21
C ASN A 2 19.67 -16.29 14.69
N ARG A 3 19.30 -15.77 15.86
CA ARG A 3 17.91 -15.49 16.23
C ARG A 3 17.83 -14.02 16.56
N TYR A 4 17.71 -13.20 15.52
CA TYR A 4 17.05 -11.92 15.69
C TYR A 4 15.59 -12.27 15.92
N GLU A 5 15.19 -12.31 17.19
CA GLU A 5 13.78 -12.20 17.55
C GLU A 5 13.30 -10.86 17.01
N ASP A 6 12.59 -10.91 15.90
CA ASP A 6 12.05 -9.75 15.21
C ASP A 6 10.85 -9.23 16.00
N PRO A 7 10.85 -8.00 16.53
CA PRO A 7 9.81 -7.52 17.42
C PRO A 7 8.51 -7.08 16.72
N CYS A 8 8.19 -7.61 15.54
CA CYS A 8 6.82 -7.65 15.03
C CYS A 8 6.63 -8.72 13.96
N ASP A 9 6.14 -9.89 14.37
CA ASP A 9 5.33 -10.73 13.49
C ASP A 9 3.99 -9.99 13.28
N GLY A 10 3.84 -9.29 12.16
CA GLY A 10 2.69 -8.41 11.92
C GLY A 10 3.02 -6.92 12.01
N CYS A 11 3.83 -6.42 11.08
CA CYS A 11 3.92 -4.98 10.82
C CYS A 11 3.39 -4.68 9.40
N GLU A 12 2.38 -5.44 8.98
CA GLU A 12 1.79 -5.31 7.66
C GLU A 12 0.53 -4.47 7.73
N LEU A 13 0.61 -3.29 7.11
CA LEU A 13 -0.51 -2.37 7.02
C LEU A 13 -1.18 -2.57 5.66
N THR A 14 -2.41 -3.10 5.67
CA THR A 14 -3.20 -3.19 4.45
C THR A 14 -4.00 -1.91 4.28
N VAL A 15 -3.80 -1.23 3.15
CA VAL A 15 -4.54 -0.03 2.78
C VAL A 15 -5.25 -0.23 1.46
N LYS A 16 -6.39 0.44 1.31
CA LYS A 16 -7.00 0.72 0.03
C LYS A 16 -6.68 2.17 -0.34
N VAL A 17 -6.12 2.38 -1.52
CA VAL A 17 -5.85 3.72 -2.04
C VAL A 17 -6.77 3.99 -3.20
N ARG A 18 -7.49 5.11 -3.13
CA ARG A 18 -8.40 5.56 -4.18
C ARG A 18 -7.79 6.75 -4.91
N VAL A 19 -7.47 6.53 -6.18
CA VAL A 19 -6.93 7.55 -7.08
C VAL A 19 -7.91 7.77 -8.22
N ARG A 20 -8.50 8.97 -8.30
CA ARG A 20 -9.52 9.33 -9.31
C ARG A 20 -10.70 8.34 -9.31
N ARG A 21 -10.76 7.44 -10.30
CA ARG A 21 -11.80 6.40 -10.45
C ARG A 21 -11.26 4.98 -10.27
N THR A 22 -10.07 4.83 -9.70
CA THR A 22 -9.41 3.55 -9.48
C THR A 22 -9.22 3.31 -7.99
N GLU A 23 -9.43 2.05 -7.58
CA GLU A 23 -9.12 1.58 -6.24
C GLU A 23 -8.05 0.51 -6.33
N THR A 24 -7.05 0.62 -5.46
CA THR A 24 -5.92 -0.30 -5.40
C THR A 24 -5.76 -0.79 -3.96
N LYS A 25 -5.67 -2.10 -3.77
CA LYS A 25 -5.38 -2.71 -2.47
C LYS A 25 -3.88 -2.95 -2.36
N ILE A 26 -3.28 -2.44 -1.31
CA ILE A 26 -1.83 -2.41 -1.12
C ILE A 26 -1.51 -2.92 0.28
N VAL A 27 -0.52 -3.80 0.38
CA VAL A 27 0.10 -4.19 1.65
C VAL A 27 1.41 -3.44 1.80
N ILE A 28 1.60 -2.85 2.97
CA ILE A 28 2.79 -2.09 3.31
C ILE A 28 3.46 -2.82 4.46
N ASP A 29 4.64 -3.37 4.17
CA ASP A 29 5.54 -3.88 5.19
C ASP A 29 6.32 -2.69 5.76
N ILE A 30 5.90 -2.24 6.94
CA ILE A 30 6.48 -1.07 7.61
C ILE A 30 7.94 -1.32 7.96
N LYS A 31 8.27 -2.54 8.38
CA LYS A 31 9.59 -2.93 8.86
C LYS A 31 10.61 -2.95 7.73
N ASN A 32 10.30 -3.64 6.63
CA ASN A 32 11.17 -3.71 5.47
C ASN A 32 11.03 -2.50 4.53
N ARG A 33 10.12 -1.57 4.86
CA ARG A 33 9.74 -0.42 4.02
C ARG A 33 9.34 -0.82 2.60
N LYS A 34 8.73 -1.99 2.46
CA LYS A 34 8.29 -2.56 1.18
C LYS A 34 6.81 -2.28 0.98
N VAL A 35 6.42 -2.08 -0.28
CA VAL A 35 5.04 -1.83 -0.67
C VAL A 35 4.71 -2.80 -1.79
N ASN A 36 3.73 -3.66 -1.54
CA ASN A 36 3.28 -4.68 -2.47
C ASN A 36 1.84 -4.37 -2.87
N VAL A 37 1.58 -4.29 -4.16
CA VAL A 37 0.22 -4.13 -4.67
C VAL A 37 -0.41 -5.52 -4.74
N LEU A 38 -1.52 -5.72 -4.02
CA LEU A 38 -2.25 -6.99 -4.04
C LEU A 38 -3.26 -7.04 -5.17
N GLU A 39 -4.04 -5.97 -5.32
CA GLU A 39 -5.12 -5.91 -6.30
C GLU A 39 -5.21 -4.52 -6.91
N CYS A 40 -5.49 -4.51 -8.20
CA CYS A 40 -5.45 -3.34 -9.03
C CYS A 40 -6.80 -3.17 -9.71
N ASN A 41 -7.37 -1.96 -9.63
CA ASN A 41 -8.54 -1.61 -10.42
C ASN A 41 -9.77 -2.46 -10.04
N LEU A 42 -10.11 -2.51 -8.75
CA LEU A 42 -11.33 -3.16 -8.21
C LEU A 42 -12.64 -2.74 -8.92
N LEU A 43 -12.60 -1.65 -9.69
CA LEU A 43 -13.75 -1.08 -10.39
C LEU A 43 -13.88 -1.53 -11.85
N ARG A 44 -12.83 -2.00 -12.56
CA ARG A 44 -12.93 -2.48 -13.95
C ARG A 44 -11.86 -3.52 -14.33
N ASN A 45 -12.34 -4.61 -14.92
CA ASN A 45 -11.64 -5.76 -15.49
C ASN A 45 -10.70 -5.41 -16.68
N ARG A 46 -9.72 -4.50 -16.50
CA ARG A 46 -8.76 -4.10 -17.54
C ARG A 46 -7.33 -4.13 -17.00
N CYS A 47 -6.56 -5.09 -17.50
CA CYS A 47 -5.12 -5.29 -17.26
C CYS A 47 -4.29 -4.87 -18.49
N PHE A 48 -4.54 -3.68 -19.06
CA PHE A 48 -3.72 -3.16 -20.16
C PHE A 48 -3.33 -1.72 -19.79
N ASP A 49 -2.03 -1.49 -19.64
CA ASP A 49 -1.36 -0.22 -19.31
C ASP A 49 -1.44 0.26 -17.85
N CYS A 50 -0.60 -0.35 -17.02
CA CYS A 50 -0.35 -0.11 -15.60
C CYS A 50 0.25 1.29 -15.27
N VAL A 51 -0.40 2.40 -15.66
CA VAL A 51 0.15 3.77 -15.49
C VAL A 51 -0.47 4.63 -14.35
N PRO A 52 -1.42 4.19 -13.49
CA PRO A 52 -1.74 4.91 -12.25
C PRO A 52 -1.15 4.29 -10.96
N PHE A 53 -0.34 3.23 -11.04
CA PHE A 53 0.25 2.61 -9.83
C PHE A 53 1.22 3.52 -9.09
N CYS A 54 1.98 4.34 -9.82
CA CYS A 54 2.91 5.26 -9.19
C CYS A 54 2.18 6.18 -8.21
N GLU A 55 1.00 6.71 -8.58
CA GLU A 55 0.23 7.59 -7.69
C GLU A 55 -0.28 6.83 -6.46
N ALA A 56 -0.85 5.63 -6.63
CA ALA A 56 -1.38 4.84 -5.52
C ALA A 56 -0.26 4.36 -4.56
N ILE A 57 0.86 3.88 -5.10
CA ILE A 57 2.03 3.45 -4.32
C ILE A 57 2.65 4.65 -3.60
N VAL A 58 2.79 5.78 -4.28
CA VAL A 58 3.35 7.00 -3.67
C VAL A 58 2.45 7.49 -2.54
N ALA A 59 1.12 7.54 -2.75
CA ALA A 59 0.19 7.91 -1.68
C ALA A 59 0.22 6.92 -0.49
N ALA A 60 0.31 5.62 -0.76
CA ALA A 60 0.51 4.60 0.28
C ALA A 60 1.81 4.82 1.07
N LYS A 61 2.92 5.14 0.39
CA LYS A 61 4.22 5.46 1.02
C LYS A 61 4.16 6.76 1.81
N ASP A 62 3.55 7.79 1.26
CA ASP A 62 3.38 9.09 1.90
C ASP A 62 2.59 8.94 3.20
N PHE A 63 1.52 8.14 3.17
CA PHE A 63 0.71 7.79 4.34
C PHE A 63 1.49 6.97 5.38
N ALA A 64 2.06 5.83 4.99
CA ALA A 64 2.69 4.90 5.92
C ALA A 64 3.98 5.43 6.53
N PHE A 65 4.78 6.15 5.75
CA PHE A 65 6.09 6.68 6.19
C PHE A 65 6.04 8.17 6.56
N ARG A 66 4.85 8.78 6.58
CA ARG A 66 4.60 10.19 6.94
C ARG A 66 5.55 11.17 6.24
N ARG A 67 5.89 10.92 4.98
CA ARG A 67 6.82 11.78 4.21
C ARG A 67 6.19 13.12 3.85
N ARG A 68 4.90 13.10 3.54
CA ARG A 68 4.05 14.24 3.21
C ARG A 68 2.57 13.82 3.27
N GLU A 69 1.66 14.77 3.13
CA GLU A 69 0.24 14.46 3.02
C GLU A 69 -0.05 13.68 1.70
N PRO A 70 -0.77 12.55 1.76
CA PRO A 70 -1.12 11.78 0.57
C PRO A 70 -2.01 12.59 -0.38
N LYS A 71 -1.65 12.60 -1.67
CA LYS A 71 -2.48 13.24 -2.72
C LYS A 71 -3.69 12.41 -3.17
N ALA A 72 -3.96 11.32 -2.45
CA ALA A 72 -5.04 10.39 -2.73
C ALA A 72 -5.67 9.95 -1.41
N GLU A 73 -6.91 9.50 -1.48
CA GLU A 73 -7.61 8.97 -0.32
C GLU A 73 -7.03 7.61 0.06
N VAL A 74 -6.61 7.46 1.32
CA VAL A 74 -6.04 6.21 1.85
C VAL A 74 -6.92 5.71 2.98
N ILE A 75 -7.47 4.51 2.81
CA ILE A 75 -8.36 3.85 3.76
C ILE A 75 -7.59 2.66 4.36
N VAL A 76 -7.42 2.65 5.69
CA VAL A 76 -6.79 1.51 6.38
C VAL A 76 -7.79 0.38 6.49
N LEU A 77 -7.46 -0.78 5.93
CA LEU A 77 -8.33 -1.96 5.94
C LEU A 77 -8.02 -2.89 7.12
N ASN A 78 -6.75 -3.05 7.47
CA ASN A 78 -6.31 -3.83 8.65
C ASN A 78 -4.90 -3.39 9.08
N LYS A 79 -4.65 -3.48 10.39
CA LYS A 79 -3.32 -3.47 11.01
C LYS A 79 -3.14 -4.82 11.67
N ASN A 80 -2.38 -5.70 11.02
CA ASN A 80 -1.92 -6.94 11.64
C ASN A 80 -0.49 -6.74 12.09
#